data_AF-A0A941IWH1-F1
#
_entry.id   AF-A0A941IWH1-F1
#
_cell.length_a   1.000
_cell.length_b   1.000
_cell.length_c   1.000
_cell.angle_alpha   90.00
_cell.angle_beta   90.00
_cell.angle_gamma   90.00
#
_symmetry.space_group_name_H-M   'P 1'
#
loop_
_entity.id
_entity.type
_entity.pdbx_description
1 polymer ?
#
loop_
_entity_poly.entity_id
_entity_poly.type
_entity_poly.pdbx_seq_one_letter_code
_entity_poly.pdbx_strand_id
1 'polypeptide(L)' 'MQGEWTGELVGPDVWVSCRELIPAGSVFAFLAEHRAALSPAETFADMYPSRNGRPSMPPQVMAAAVIL' A
#
# COMPACT_ATOMS: atom_id res chain seq x y z
N MET A 1 -10.37 -15.38 11.50
CA MET A 1 -9.26 -14.56 12.03
C MET A 1 -8.37 -14.27 10.83
N GLN A 2 -8.33 -13.02 10.36
CA GLN A 2 -7.50 -12.65 9.22
C GLN A 2 -6.03 -12.85 9.61
N GLY A 3 -5.22 -13.40 8.70
CA GLY A 3 -3.78 -13.48 8.92
C GLY A 3 -3.21 -12.07 8.89
N GLU A 4 -3.00 -11.48 10.06
CA GLU A 4 -2.35 -10.19 10.19
C GLU A 4 -0.96 -10.31 9.57
N TRP A 5 -0.65 -9.48 8.58
CA TRP A 5 0.69 -9.42 8.02
C TRP A 5 1.61 -8.86 9.11
N THR A 6 2.44 -9.74 9.68
CA THR A 6 3.41 -9.40 10.74
C THR A 6 4.81 -9.11 10.17
N GLY A 7 4.94 -9.00 8.85
CA GLY A 7 6.20 -8.64 8.22
C GLY A 7 6.62 -7.25 8.67
N GLU A 8 7.91 -7.08 8.95
CA GLU A 8 8.45 -5.75 9.17
C GLU A 8 8.71 -5.10 7.80
N LEU A 9 8.25 -3.86 7.62
CA LEU A 9 8.69 -3.06 6.46
C LEU A 9 10.20 -2.83 6.61
N VAL A 10 11.00 -3.36 5.70
CA VAL A 10 12.45 -3.21 5.75
C VAL A 10 12.84 -1.95 4.99
N GLY A 11 13.48 -1.02 5.71
CA GLY A 11 14.02 0.20 5.12
C GLY A 11 13.03 1.38 5.12
N PRO A 12 13.46 2.53 4.58
CA PRO A 12 12.62 3.73 4.51
C PRO A 12 11.44 3.52 3.57
N ASP A 13 10.35 4.23 3.84
CA ASP A 13 9.20 4.30 2.95
C ASP A 13 9.64 4.70 1.52
N VAL A 14 9.09 4.00 0.52
CA VAL A 14 9.49 4.15 -0.89
C VAL A 14 9.26 5.58 -1.39
N TRP A 15 8.18 6.24 -0.94
CA TRP A 15 7.94 7.63 -1.31
C TRP A 15 9.02 8.55 -0.74
N VAL A 16 9.41 8.37 0.52
CA VAL A 16 10.52 9.15 1.12
C VAL A 16 11.82 8.98 0.32
N SER A 17 12.07 7.77 -0.19
CA SER A 17 13.29 7.45 -0.93
C SER A 17 13.29 8.00 -2.37
N CYS A 18 12.12 8.02 -3.02
CA CYS A 18 12.00 8.29 -4.45
C CYS A 18 11.38 9.65 -4.79
N ARG A 19 10.84 10.42 -3.82
CA ARG A 19 10.07 11.65 -4.10
C ARG A 19 10.79 12.66 -5.00
N GLU A 20 12.12 12.78 -4.88
CA GLU A 20 12.91 13.72 -5.68
C GLU A 20 13.03 13.28 -7.15
N LEU A 21 12.72 12.02 -7.46
CA LEU A 21 12.65 11.48 -8.82
C LEU A 21 11.27 11.68 -9.45
N ILE A 22 10.27 12.10 -8.67
CA ILE A 22 8.89 12.25 -9.12
C ILE A 22 8.62 13.73 -9.40
N PRO A 23 8.19 14.10 -10.62
CA PRO A 23 7.89 15.50 -10.92
C PRO A 23 6.81 16.06 -9.99
N ALA A 24 7.08 17.20 -9.37
CA ALA A 24 6.12 17.91 -8.54
C ALA A 24 4.86 18.27 -9.34
N GLY A 25 3.68 18.12 -8.73
CA GLY A 25 2.39 18.37 -9.38
C GLY A 25 1.96 17.32 -10.41
N SER A 26 2.74 16.26 -10.61
CA SER A 26 2.31 15.12 -11.43
C SER A 26 1.24 14.29 -10.72
N VAL A 27 0.51 13.48 -11.49
CA VAL A 27 -0.45 12.52 -10.95
C VAL A 27 0.23 11.53 -9.99
N PHE A 28 1.47 11.14 -10.26
CA PHE A 28 2.24 10.24 -9.40
C PHE A 28 2.56 10.86 -8.04
N ALA A 29 2.92 12.14 -8.01
CA ALA A 29 3.13 12.87 -6.76
C ALA A 29 1.84 12.92 -5.92
N PHE A 30 0.72 13.27 -6.54
CA PHE A 30 -0.59 13.28 -5.88
C PHE A 30 -0.97 11.90 -5.31
N LEU A 31 -0.83 10.86 -6.11
CA LEU A 31 -1.16 9.50 -5.73
C LEU A 31 -0.29 9.00 -4.57
N ALA A 32 1.02 9.31 -4.60
CA ALA A 32 1.92 8.95 -3.52
C ALA A 32 1.56 9.66 -2.21
N GLU A 33 1.30 10.96 -2.25
CA GLU A 33 0.97 11.79 -1.07
C GLU A 33 -0.35 11.37 -0.42
N HIS A 34 -1.35 10.98 -1.22
CA HIS A 34 -2.70 10.67 -0.75
C HIS A 34 -3.03 9.17 -0.69
N ARG A 35 -2.05 8.28 -0.90
CA ARG A 35 -2.24 6.82 -1.02
C ARG A 35 -3.11 6.17 0.05
N ALA A 36 -2.95 6.57 1.32
CA ALA A 36 -3.72 5.98 2.42
C ALA A 36 -5.21 6.38 2.40
N ALA A 37 -5.51 7.61 1.97
CA ALA A 37 -6.89 8.09 1.84
C ALA A 37 -7.55 7.54 0.57
N LEU A 38 -6.78 7.34 -0.51
CA LEU A 38 -7.24 6.79 -1.77
C LEU A 38 -7.44 5.27 -1.73
N SER A 39 -6.79 4.56 -0.80
CA SER A 39 -6.90 3.11 -0.67
C SER A 39 -7.03 2.66 0.78
N PRO A 40 -8.17 2.94 1.43
CA PRO A 40 -8.46 2.45 2.78
C PRO A 40 -8.48 0.93 2.80
N ALA A 41 -7.90 0.32 3.84
CA ALA A 41 -7.79 -1.13 3.94
C ALA A 41 -9.18 -1.82 4.00
N GLU A 42 -10.18 -1.14 4.57
CA GLU A 42 -11.54 -1.62 4.73
C GLU A 42 -12.25 -1.82 3.39
N THR A 43 -11.92 -1.02 2.38
CA THR A 43 -12.52 -1.08 1.03
C THR A 43 -12.17 -2.38 0.30
N PHE A 44 -11.09 -3.05 0.70
CA PHE A 44 -10.59 -4.28 0.07
C PHE A 44 -10.70 -5.50 1.00
N ALA A 45 -11.33 -5.36 2.17
CA ALA A 45 -11.35 -6.39 3.20
C ALA A 45 -12.02 -7.70 2.73
N ASP A 46 -12.93 -7.61 1.76
CA ASP A 46 -13.63 -8.73 1.13
C ASP A 46 -12.79 -9.47 0.07
N MET A 47 -11.75 -8.84 -0.48
CA MET A 47 -10.85 -9.42 -1.49
C MET A 47 -9.82 -10.38 -0.89
N TYR A 48 -9.67 -10.42 0.44
CA TYR A 48 -8.66 -11.23 1.12
C TYR A 48 -9.23 -12.22 2.16
N PRO A 49 -10.24 -13.05 1.83
CA PRO A 49 -10.79 -14.03 2.76
C PRO A 49 -9.80 -15.20 2.96
N SER A 50 -8.79 -15.02 3.80
CA SER A 50 -7.88 -16.12 4.14
C SER A 50 -8.52 -17.04 5.18
N ARG A 51 -9.21 -18.09 4.69
CA ARG A 51 -9.70 -19.20 5.53
C ARG A 51 -8.58 -20.14 6.02
N ASN A 52 -7.40 -20.04 5.39
CA ASN A 52 -6.29 -21.01 5.51
C ASN A 52 -5.07 -20.44 6.23
N GLY A 53 -5.16 -19.24 6.84
CA GLY A 53 -4.11 -18.66 7.66
C GLY A 53 -2.85 -18.20 6.92
N ARG A 54 -2.85 -18.18 5.57
CA ARG A 54 -1.76 -17.57 4.81
C ARG A 54 -1.93 -16.05 4.86
N PRO A 55 -0.97 -15.28 5.38
CA PRO A 55 -1.03 -13.82 5.36
C PRO A 55 -0.99 -13.37 3.89
N SER A 56 -2.02 -12.64 3.45
CA SER A 56 -1.95 -11.93 2.17
C SER A 56 -1.26 -10.58 2.41
N MET A 57 -0.60 -10.06 1.37
CA MET A 57 -0.12 -8.67 1.38
C MET A 57 -1.28 -7.72 1.71
N PRO A 58 -1.07 -6.73 2.60
CA PRO A 58 -2.13 -5.76 2.92
C PRO A 58 -2.57 -4.99 1.67
N PRO A 59 -3.88 -4.73 1.50
CA PRO A 59 -4.42 -4.06 0.31
C PRO A 59 -3.74 -2.72 -0.02
N GLN A 60 -3.43 -1.94 1.02
CA GLN A 60 -2.76 -0.66 0.90
C GLN A 60 -1.36 -0.76 0.27
N VAL A 61 -0.66 -1.89 0.44
CA VAL A 61 0.65 -2.14 -0.16
C VAL A 61 0.51 -2.47 -1.64
N MET A 62 -0.49 -3.28 -2.00
CA MET A 62 -0.78 -3.60 -3.41
C MET A 62 -1.27 -2.37 -4.17
N ALA A 63 -2.17 -1.59 -3.58
CA ALA A 63 -2.68 -0.37 -4.19
C ALA A 63 -1.56 0.63 -4.45
N ALA A 64 -0.64 0.83 -3.49
CA ALA A 64 0.53 1.68 -3.69
C ALA A 64 1.42 1.20 -4.85
N ALA A 65 1.60 -0.12 -5.03
CA ALA A 65 2.43 -0.69 -6.10
C ALA A 65 1.79 -0.67 -7.50
N VAL A 66 0.46 -0.66 -7.62
CA VAL A 66 -0.24 -0.57 -8.91
C VAL A 66 -0.33 0.89 -9.38
N ILE A 67 -0.29 1.82 -8.44
CA ILE A 67 -0.54 3.25 -8.67
C ILE A 67 0.76 4.05 -8.88
N LEU A 68 1.89 3.60 -8.31
CA LEU A 68 3.23 4.20 -8.43
C LEU A 68 4.11 3.40 -9.39
#